data_AF-A0A7D5GI18-F1
#
_entry.id   AF-A0A7D5GI18-F1
#
_cell.length_a   1.000
_cell.length_b   1.000
_cell.length_c   1.000
_cell.angle_alpha   90.00
_cell.angle_beta   90.00
_cell.angle_gamma   90.00
#
_symmetry.space_group_name_H-M   'P 1'
#
loop_
_entity.id
_entity.type
_entity.pdbx_description
1 polymer ?
#
loop_
_entity_poly.entity_id
_entity_poly.type
_entity_poly.pdbx_seq_one_letter_code
_entity_poly.pdbx_strand_id
1 'polypeptide(L)'
;MVRIAVVQTLLFIATVSIATMFAGTIVTQSTLYAQSNADETDRAVAEIDAEVAIINDPAAGTTYDESAGQSTLYIKNIGRETLEPVALEVVLDGRYVESADRSVRLLGTRGDHWRVGTVLEVTIDRSLGTGEHRAVVEIHTAQDRLTFEAG
;
A
#
# COMPACT_ATOMS: atom_id res chain seq x y z
N MET A 1 37.37 5.16 61.22
CA MET A 1 36.61 6.10 60.36
C MET A 1 36.99 6.01 58.87
N VAL A 2 38.27 6.06 58.49
CA VAL A 2 38.71 6.07 57.07
C VAL A 2 38.21 4.88 56.22
N ARG A 3 38.16 3.66 56.76
CA ARG A 3 37.68 2.46 56.03
C ARG A 3 36.23 2.54 55.55
N ILE A 4 35.35 3.20 56.31
CA ILE A 4 33.93 3.32 55.97
C ILE A 4 33.74 4.33 54.82
N ALA A 5 34.49 5.43 54.84
CA ALA A 5 34.46 6.43 53.77
C ALA A 5 34.90 5.84 52.42
N VAL A 6 35.98 5.05 52.41
CA VAL A 6 36.46 4.39 51.17
C VAL A 6 35.41 3.43 50.59
N VAL A 7 34.76 2.62 51.43
CA VAL A 7 33.70 1.70 50.97
C VAL A 7 32.49 2.46 50.44
N GLN A 8 32.07 3.55 51.10
CA GLN A 8 30.96 4.37 50.64
C GLN A 8 31.23 5.04 49.29
N THR A 9 32.43 5.57 49.07
CA THR A 9 32.81 6.13 47.76
C THR A 9 32.82 5.07 46.67
N LEU A 10 33.36 3.88 46.96
CA LEU A 10 33.36 2.75 46.00
C LEU A 10 31.93 2.32 45.63
N LEU A 11 31.03 2.25 46.62
CA LEU A 11 29.63 1.93 46.36
C LEU A 11 28.93 3.04 45.57
N PHE A 12 29.23 4.30 45.86
CA PHE A 12 28.66 5.44 45.15
C PHE A 12 29.05 5.46 43.67
N ILE A 13 30.33 5.26 43.34
CA ILE A 13 30.75 5.22 41.93
C ILE A 13 30.18 4.00 41.20
N ALA A 14 30.03 2.87 41.90
CA ALA A 14 29.45 1.65 41.33
C ALA A 14 27.96 1.86 40.99
N THR A 15 27.17 2.45 41.89
CA THR A 15 25.74 2.71 41.64
C THR A 15 25.53 3.75 40.55
N VAL A 16 26.33 4.81 40.53
CA VAL A 16 26.29 5.82 39.46
C VAL A 16 26.61 5.19 38.11
N SER A 17 27.64 4.35 38.03
CA SER A 17 28.01 3.67 36.78
C SER A 17 26.88 2.78 36.24
N ILE A 18 26.25 2.00 37.13
CA ILE A 18 25.09 1.15 36.76
C ILE A 18 23.91 2.02 36.33
N ALA A 19 23.63 3.11 37.04
CA ALA A 19 22.56 4.04 36.69
C ALA A 19 22.77 4.68 35.32
N THR A 20 24.00 5.08 34.98
CA THR A 20 24.33 5.63 33.66
C THR A 20 24.14 4.61 32.54
N MET A 21 24.56 3.36 32.75
CA MET A 21 24.33 2.29 31.76
C MET A 21 22.83 2.05 31.51
N PHE A 22 22.04 1.99 32.59
CA PHE A 22 20.60 1.82 32.49
C PHE A 22 19.90 3.00 31.79
N ALA A 23 20.29 4.24 32.13
CA ALA A 23 19.79 5.43 31.46
C ALA A 23 20.12 5.44 29.97
N GLY A 24 21.33 5.03 29.58
CA GLY A 24 21.73 4.90 28.18
C GLY A 24 20.86 3.88 27.42
N THR A 25 20.58 2.73 28.02
CA THR A 25 19.70 1.72 27.43
C THR A 25 18.25 2.20 27.30
N ILE A 26 17.71 2.92 28.29
CA ILE A 26 16.35 3.48 28.20
C ILE A 26 16.26 4.52 27.08
N VAL A 27 17.22 5.43 27.00
CA VAL A 27 17.21 6.49 25.98
C VAL A 27 17.26 5.87 24.58
N THR A 28 18.16 4.92 24.35
CA THR A 28 18.30 4.24 23.05
C THR A 28 17.04 3.47 22.68
N GLN A 29 16.44 2.70 23.60
CA GLN A 29 15.18 2.00 23.33
C GLN A 29 14.03 2.96 23.04
N SER A 30 13.85 4.01 23.85
CA SER A 30 12.80 5.01 23.62
C SER A 30 12.94 5.72 22.28
N THR A 31 14.17 6.02 21.85
CA THR A 31 14.42 6.59 20.52
C THR A 31 14.05 5.61 19.41
N LEU A 32 14.40 4.32 19.54
CA LEU A 32 14.03 3.29 18.57
C LEU A 32 12.51 3.11 18.50
N TYR A 33 11.82 3.09 19.64
CA TYR A 33 10.35 3.03 19.69
C TYR A 33 9.69 4.27 19.09
N ALA A 34 10.21 5.47 19.38
CA ALA A 34 9.67 6.71 18.81
C ALA A 34 9.81 6.75 17.29
N GLN A 35 10.93 6.27 16.75
CA GLN A 35 11.16 6.15 15.31
C GLN A 35 10.22 5.11 14.68
N SER A 36 10.12 3.92 15.26
CA SER A 36 9.21 2.87 14.78
C SER A 36 7.75 3.34 14.75
N ASN A 37 7.30 4.03 15.81
CA ASN A 37 5.94 4.56 15.87
C ASN A 37 5.70 5.68 14.84
N ALA A 38 6.68 6.56 14.62
CA ALA A 38 6.59 7.59 13.60
C ALA A 38 6.48 6.97 12.20
N ASP A 39 7.34 6.00 11.89
CA ASP A 39 7.34 5.30 10.61
C ASP A 39 6.05 4.50 10.38
N GLU A 40 5.47 3.92 11.44
CA GLU A 40 4.18 3.21 11.36
C GLU A 40 3.02 4.18 11.17
N THR A 41 3.07 5.35 11.82
CA THR A 41 2.06 6.40 11.64
C THR A 41 2.06 6.93 10.21
N ASP A 42 3.24 7.20 9.64
CA ASP A 42 3.35 7.72 8.26
C ASP A 42 2.84 6.69 7.24
N ARG A 43 3.12 5.40 7.44
CA ARG A 43 2.57 4.32 6.59
C ARG A 43 1.07 4.18 6.72
N ALA A 44 0.53 4.27 7.93
CA ALA A 44 -0.91 4.20 8.15
C ALA A 44 -1.65 5.38 7.50
N VAL A 45 -1.04 6.59 7.51
CA VAL A 45 -1.58 7.76 6.82
C VAL A 45 -1.56 7.57 5.31
N ALA A 46 -0.45 7.09 4.74
CA ALA A 46 -0.32 6.75 3.33
C ALA A 46 -1.42 5.75 2.88
N GLU A 47 -1.60 4.67 3.65
CA GLU A 47 -2.63 3.67 3.39
C GLU A 47 -4.06 4.25 3.40
N ILE A 48 -4.38 5.13 4.36
CA ILE A 48 -5.68 5.84 4.43
C ILE A 48 -5.87 6.84 3.28
N ASP A 49 -4.78 7.49 2.85
CA ASP A 49 -4.81 8.50 1.79
C ASP A 49 -4.85 7.88 0.38
N ALA A 50 -4.64 6.57 0.25
CA ALA A 50 -4.84 5.83 -0.98
C ALA A 50 -6.35 5.69 -1.28
N GLU A 51 -6.77 6.19 -2.43
CA GLU A 51 -8.15 6.02 -2.91
C GLU A 51 -8.16 5.89 -4.44
N VAL A 52 -8.90 4.90 -4.94
CA VAL A 52 -8.97 4.57 -6.37
C VAL A 52 -10.42 4.38 -6.80
N ALA A 53 -10.73 4.73 -8.04
CA ALA A 53 -12.04 4.55 -8.63
C ALA A 53 -11.95 3.98 -10.05
N ILE A 54 -12.79 2.98 -10.35
CA ILE A 54 -12.98 2.45 -11.69
C ILE A 54 -13.91 3.40 -12.44
N ILE A 55 -13.43 3.92 -13.58
CA ILE A 55 -14.14 4.93 -14.38
C ILE A 55 -14.73 4.38 -15.68
N ASN A 56 -14.76 3.05 -15.82
CA ASN A 56 -15.42 2.39 -16.93
C ASN A 56 -16.91 2.75 -16.99
N ASP A 57 -17.44 2.90 -18.20
CA ASP A 57 -18.87 2.96 -18.44
C ASP A 57 -19.38 1.55 -18.76
N PRO A 58 -20.06 0.86 -17.83
CA PRO A 58 -20.59 -0.48 -18.07
C PRO A 58 -21.71 -0.50 -19.11
N ALA A 59 -22.43 0.62 -19.30
CA ALA A 59 -23.51 0.70 -20.29
C ALA A 59 -22.99 0.91 -21.72
N ALA A 60 -21.75 1.39 -21.88
CA ALA A 60 -21.13 1.61 -23.18
C ALA A 60 -20.61 0.32 -23.84
N GLY A 61 -20.54 -0.80 -23.10
CA GLY A 61 -20.04 -2.09 -23.62
C GLY A 61 -18.54 -2.10 -23.95
N THR A 62 -17.76 -1.10 -23.50
CA THR A 62 -16.33 -0.96 -23.82
C THR A 62 -15.41 -1.70 -22.84
N THR A 63 -15.97 -2.32 -21.80
CA THR A 63 -15.21 -2.97 -20.73
C THR A 63 -14.72 -4.36 -21.14
N TYR A 64 -15.42 -5.04 -22.05
CA TYR A 64 -15.03 -6.34 -22.59
C TYR A 64 -15.02 -6.29 -24.12
N ASP A 65 -13.90 -6.71 -24.72
CA ASP A 65 -13.77 -6.91 -26.15
C ASP A 65 -13.91 -8.40 -26.46
N GLU A 66 -15.07 -8.80 -26.99
CA GLU A 66 -15.36 -10.18 -27.35
C GLU A 66 -14.47 -10.72 -28.48
N SER A 67 -14.02 -9.82 -29.37
CA SER A 67 -13.20 -10.21 -30.52
C SER A 67 -11.77 -10.51 -30.12
N ALA A 68 -11.26 -9.77 -29.13
CA ALA A 68 -9.93 -9.98 -28.55
C ALA A 68 -9.94 -10.96 -27.36
N GLY A 69 -11.10 -11.18 -26.71
CA GLY A 69 -11.21 -11.95 -25.47
C GLY A 69 -10.51 -11.27 -24.29
N GLN A 70 -10.58 -9.93 -24.25
CA GLN A 70 -9.86 -9.10 -23.28
C GLN A 70 -10.81 -8.16 -22.53
N SER A 71 -10.56 -7.94 -21.24
CA SER A 71 -11.25 -6.89 -20.47
C SER A 71 -10.33 -5.70 -20.26
N THR A 72 -10.82 -4.49 -20.46
CA THR A 72 -10.05 -3.26 -20.19
C THR A 72 -10.69 -2.48 -19.06
N LEU A 73 -9.94 -2.25 -17.99
CA LEU A 73 -10.33 -1.44 -16.84
C LEU A 73 -9.54 -0.14 -16.82
N TYR A 74 -10.24 0.96 -16.59
CA TYR A 74 -9.69 2.29 -16.40
C TYR A 74 -9.85 2.67 -14.95
N ILE A 75 -8.74 2.88 -14.26
CA ILE A 75 -8.71 3.09 -12.82
C ILE A 75 -8.05 4.44 -12.57
N LYS A 76 -8.75 5.35 -11.92
CA LYS A 76 -8.25 6.68 -11.61
C LYS A 76 -7.79 6.73 -10.15
N ASN A 77 -6.59 7.28 -9.92
CA ASN A 77 -6.17 7.63 -8.58
C ASN A 77 -6.92 8.91 -8.16
N ILE A 78 -7.80 8.80 -7.17
CA ILE A 78 -8.59 9.91 -6.61
C ILE A 78 -8.17 10.28 -5.19
N GLY A 79 -7.21 9.54 -4.62
CA GLY A 79 -6.67 9.77 -3.29
C GLY A 79 -5.71 10.95 -3.23
N ARG A 80 -4.84 10.94 -2.22
CA ARG A 80 -3.90 12.04 -1.93
C ARG A 80 -2.43 11.63 -2.10
N GLU A 81 -2.18 10.33 -2.28
CA GLU A 81 -0.85 9.76 -2.47
C GLU A 81 -0.57 9.37 -3.93
N THR A 82 0.70 9.36 -4.31
CA THR A 82 1.17 8.76 -5.56
C THR A 82 1.40 7.26 -5.36
N LEU A 83 0.69 6.45 -6.13
CA LEU A 83 0.70 4.98 -6.02
C LEU A 83 1.69 4.35 -7.00
N GLU A 84 2.08 3.11 -6.73
CA GLU A 84 2.85 2.29 -7.66
C GLU A 84 1.92 1.36 -8.44
N PRO A 85 1.90 1.41 -9.79
CA PRO A 85 1.02 0.56 -10.60
C PRO A 85 1.16 -0.94 -10.34
N VAL A 86 2.36 -1.39 -9.95
CA VAL A 86 2.68 -2.80 -9.69
C VAL A 86 1.99 -3.35 -8.44
N ALA A 87 1.68 -2.47 -7.48
CA ALA A 87 1.03 -2.85 -6.22
C ALA A 87 -0.49 -3.03 -6.37
N LEU A 88 -1.06 -2.69 -7.53
CA LEU A 88 -2.48 -2.89 -7.79
C LEU A 88 -2.79 -4.38 -7.89
N GLU A 89 -3.78 -4.83 -7.15
CA GLU A 89 -4.36 -6.17 -7.22
C GLU A 89 -5.69 -6.12 -7.97
N VAL A 90 -5.94 -7.15 -8.79
CA VAL A 90 -7.17 -7.24 -9.58
C VAL A 90 -7.77 -8.63 -9.42
N VAL A 91 -9.05 -8.65 -9.09
CA VAL A 91 -9.85 -9.86 -8.94
C VAL A 91 -11.01 -9.81 -9.91
N LEU A 92 -11.14 -10.84 -10.74
CA LEU A 92 -12.21 -10.97 -11.73
C LEU A 92 -13.02 -12.24 -11.42
N ASP A 93 -14.33 -12.08 -11.17
CA ASP A 93 -15.24 -13.15 -10.76
C ASP A 93 -14.77 -13.97 -9.55
N GLY A 94 -14.10 -13.30 -8.62
CA GLY A 94 -13.54 -13.94 -7.41
C GLY A 94 -12.24 -14.69 -7.64
N ARG A 95 -11.62 -14.60 -8.84
CA ARG A 95 -10.29 -15.14 -9.12
C ARG A 95 -9.27 -14.02 -9.25
N TYR A 96 -8.15 -14.16 -8.55
CA TYR A 96 -7.01 -13.27 -8.72
C TYR A 96 -6.48 -13.33 -10.16
N VAL A 97 -6.14 -12.17 -10.71
CA VAL A 97 -5.53 -12.03 -12.03
C VAL A 97 -4.02 -11.89 -11.84
N GLU A 98 -3.26 -12.88 -12.30
CA GLU A 98 -1.81 -12.85 -12.21
C GLU A 98 -1.22 -11.75 -13.09
N SER A 99 -0.04 -11.24 -12.71
CA SER A 99 0.67 -10.23 -13.51
C SER A 99 1.05 -10.70 -14.92
N ALA A 100 1.02 -12.00 -15.20
CA ALA A 100 1.23 -12.55 -16.54
C ALA A 100 -0.03 -12.49 -17.43
N ASP A 101 -1.21 -12.45 -16.82
CA ASP A 101 -2.52 -12.41 -17.49
C ASP A 101 -3.04 -10.97 -17.63
N ARG A 102 -2.23 -9.96 -17.29
CA ARG A 102 -2.61 -8.55 -17.36
C ARG A 102 -1.47 -7.66 -17.85
N SER A 103 -1.83 -6.64 -18.60
CA SER A 103 -0.93 -5.53 -18.94
C SER A 103 -1.42 -4.24 -18.30
N VAL A 104 -0.48 -3.40 -17.89
CA VAL A 104 -0.76 -2.19 -17.12
C VAL A 104 -0.08 -1.01 -17.82
N ARG A 105 -0.84 0.05 -18.09
CA ARG A 105 -0.38 1.22 -18.83
C ARG A 105 -0.88 2.52 -18.21
N LEU A 106 0.03 3.44 -17.92
CA LEU A 106 -0.35 4.77 -17.41
C LEU A 106 -0.81 5.68 -18.56
N LEU A 107 -1.97 6.30 -18.41
CA LEU A 107 -2.51 7.24 -19.40
C LEU A 107 -2.15 8.68 -19.02
N GLY A 108 -1.66 9.44 -20.01
CA GLY A 108 -1.52 10.91 -19.90
C GLY A 108 -0.32 11.42 -19.10
N THR A 109 0.64 10.58 -18.71
CA THR A 109 1.88 11.02 -18.03
C THR A 109 3.12 10.35 -18.64
N ARG A 110 4.24 11.08 -18.63
CA ARG A 110 5.58 10.52 -18.85
C ARG A 110 6.18 10.19 -17.48
N GLY A 111 6.13 8.92 -17.10
CA GLY A 111 6.71 8.41 -15.85
C GLY A 111 6.00 7.12 -15.39
N ASP A 112 6.63 6.42 -14.45
CA ASP A 112 6.19 5.10 -13.99
C ASP A 112 5.35 5.17 -12.69
N HIS A 113 5.09 6.38 -12.19
CA HIS A 113 4.35 6.61 -10.93
C HIS A 113 2.91 7.02 -11.19
N TRP A 114 1.97 6.38 -10.51
CA TRP A 114 0.53 6.63 -10.62
C TRP A 114 0.10 7.77 -9.71
N ARG A 115 0.28 9.00 -10.21
CA ARG A 115 -0.02 10.23 -9.49
C ARG A 115 -1.52 10.46 -9.33
N VAL A 116 -1.89 11.22 -8.30
CA VAL A 116 -3.26 11.69 -8.10
C VAL A 116 -3.81 12.34 -9.37
N GLY A 117 -5.02 11.94 -9.76
CA GLY A 117 -5.73 12.42 -10.94
C GLY A 117 -5.37 11.71 -12.25
N THR A 118 -4.34 10.86 -12.28
CA THR A 118 -3.97 10.09 -13.47
C THR A 118 -4.73 8.76 -13.55
N VAL A 119 -4.87 8.25 -14.77
CA VAL A 119 -5.63 7.03 -15.05
C VAL A 119 -4.67 5.91 -15.43
N LEU A 120 -4.88 4.74 -14.85
CA LEU A 120 -4.24 3.49 -15.17
C LEU A 120 -5.18 2.66 -16.03
N GLU A 121 -4.70 2.24 -17.19
CA GLU A 121 -5.36 1.25 -18.04
C GLU A 121 -4.81 -0.13 -17.67
N VAL A 122 -5.71 -1.05 -17.36
CA VAL A 122 -5.40 -2.45 -17.07
C VAL A 122 -6.14 -3.30 -18.07
N THR A 123 -5.41 -3.98 -18.94
CA THR A 123 -5.96 -4.95 -19.88
C THR A 123 -5.73 -6.35 -19.33
N ILE A 124 -6.78 -7.15 -19.26
CA ILE A 124 -6.77 -8.51 -18.74
C ILE A 124 -6.99 -9.47 -19.91
N ASP A 125 -6.03 -10.34 -20.13
CA ASP A 125 -6.01 -11.34 -21.20
C ASP A 125 -6.75 -12.61 -20.77
N ARG A 126 -8.06 -12.49 -20.55
CA ARG A 126 -8.91 -13.60 -20.12
C ARG A 126 -10.28 -13.54 -20.78
N SER A 127 -10.60 -14.60 -21.52
CA SER A 127 -11.94 -14.80 -22.07
C SER A 127 -12.96 -14.97 -20.94
N LEU A 128 -14.03 -14.19 -21.03
CA LEU A 128 -15.21 -14.28 -20.16
C LEU A 128 -16.34 -14.98 -20.91
N GLY A 129 -17.21 -15.65 -20.17
CA GLY A 129 -18.45 -16.19 -20.72
C GLY A 129 -19.44 -15.07 -21.01
N THR A 130 -20.60 -15.42 -21.58
CA THR A 130 -21.72 -14.47 -21.67
C THR A 130 -22.38 -14.33 -20.31
N GLY A 131 -22.66 -13.10 -19.86
CA GLY A 131 -23.39 -12.81 -18.63
C GLY A 131 -22.80 -11.66 -17.81
N GLU A 132 -23.22 -11.58 -16.55
CA GLU A 132 -22.73 -10.58 -15.60
C GLU A 132 -21.38 -11.01 -15.02
N HIS A 133 -20.42 -10.09 -15.03
CA HIS A 133 -19.08 -10.25 -14.50
C HIS A 133 -18.75 -9.15 -13.49
N ARG A 134 -17.90 -9.47 -12.52
CA ARG A 134 -17.49 -8.52 -11.48
C ARG A 134 -15.98 -8.39 -11.41
N ALA A 135 -15.49 -7.18 -11.66
CA ALA A 135 -14.11 -6.78 -11.39
C ALA A 135 -14.03 -6.08 -10.03
N VAL A 136 -13.00 -6.41 -9.26
CA VAL A 136 -12.62 -5.74 -8.03
C VAL A 136 -11.16 -5.36 -8.16
N VAL A 137 -10.84 -4.12 -7.82
CA VAL A 137 -9.47 -3.62 -7.75
C VAL A 137 -9.15 -3.24 -6.32
N GLU A 138 -7.93 -3.56 -5.89
CA GLU A 138 -7.48 -3.30 -4.52
C GLU A 138 -6.04 -2.79 -4.55
N ILE A 139 -5.75 -1.78 -3.74
CA ILE A 139 -4.40 -1.27 -3.51
C ILE A 139 -4.32 -0.66 -2.12
N HIS A 140 -3.42 -1.16 -1.27
CA HIS A 140 -3.43 -0.84 0.17
C HIS A 140 -4.82 -1.10 0.78
N THR A 141 -5.45 -0.12 1.42
CA THR A 141 -6.85 -0.22 1.88
C THR A 141 -7.89 0.26 0.87
N ALA A 142 -7.46 0.82 -0.27
CA ALA A 142 -8.36 1.32 -1.29
C ALA A 142 -8.94 0.16 -2.10
N GLN A 143 -10.26 0.08 -2.18
CA GLN A 143 -10.95 -0.94 -2.96
C GLN A 143 -12.10 -0.31 -3.75
N ASP A 144 -12.21 -0.71 -5.02
CA ASP A 144 -13.40 -0.40 -5.82
C ASP A 144 -13.87 -1.62 -6.61
N ARG A 145 -15.15 -1.63 -6.99
CA ARG A 145 -15.78 -2.73 -7.71
C ARG A 145 -16.61 -2.22 -8.88
N LEU A 146 -16.53 -2.95 -9.99
CA LEU A 146 -17.36 -2.74 -11.16
C LEU A 146 -18.06 -4.04 -11.51
N THR A 147 -19.36 -3.94 -11.76
CA THR A 147 -20.15 -4.99 -12.40
C THR A 147 -20.42 -4.58 -13.84
N PHE A 148 -20.19 -5.48 -14.79
CA PHE A 148 -20.43 -5.26 -16.21
C PHE A 148 -20.97 -6.54 -16.86
N GLU A 149 -21.68 -6.41 -17.97
CA GLU A 149 -22.11 -7.57 -18.77
C GLU A 149 -21.12 -7.81 -19.91
N ALA A 150 -20.78 -9.08 -20.13
CA ALA A 150 -20.11 -9.55 -21.33
C ALA A 150 -21.14 -10.27 -22.20
N GLY A 151 -21.35 -9.82 -23.44
CA GLY A 151 -22.27 -10.46 -24.38
C GLY A 151 -22.45 -9.71 -25.69
#